data_AF-A0A150RZM4-F1
#
_entry.id   AF-A0A150RZM4-F1
#
_cell.length_a   1.000
_cell.length_b   1.000
_cell.length_c   1.000
_cell.angle_alpha   90.00
_cell.angle_beta   90.00
_cell.angle_gamma   90.00
#
_symmetry.space_group_name_H-M   'P 1'
#
loop_
_entity.id
_entity.type
_entity.pdbx_description
1 polymer ?
#
loop_
_entity_poly.entity_id
_entity_poly.type
_entity_poly.pdbx_seq_one_letter_code
_entity_poly.pdbx_strand_id
1 'polypeptide(L)'
;MSTATVTLALPEALYQRLRGTALATRQPLEAVMLRALSLGSPPAWDDAPPEFQVDLACLDRMDDQALWQIAKSHRSEAELARYDELLDRNTQGLLTPAERIELERLRHESDLFTLRKAHAAALLRWRGHAVASP
;
A
#
# COMPACT_ATOMS: atom_id res chain seq x y z
N MET A 1 -22.10 1.80 -2.54
CA MET A 1 -20.97 1.79 -3.48
C MET A 1 -21.43 2.49 -4.75
N SER A 2 -20.73 3.54 -5.17
CA SER A 2 -21.06 4.25 -6.41
C SER A 2 -20.38 3.54 -7.57
N THR A 3 -21.15 3.10 -8.57
CA THR A 3 -20.62 2.48 -9.79
C THR A 3 -20.57 3.52 -10.91
N ALA A 4 -19.44 3.58 -11.62
CA ALA A 4 -19.30 4.39 -12.83
C ALA A 4 -19.13 3.48 -14.04
N THR A 5 -19.83 3.77 -15.13
CA THR A 5 -19.72 3.04 -16.39
C THR A 5 -18.84 3.81 -17.36
N VAL A 6 -17.83 3.14 -17.92
CA VAL A 6 -16.91 3.70 -18.91
C VAL A 6 -16.96 2.86 -20.18
N THR A 7 -17.18 3.50 -21.34
CA THR A 7 -17.12 2.83 -22.65
C THR A 7 -15.71 2.93 -23.21
N LEU A 8 -15.09 1.78 -23.50
CA LEU A 8 -13.71 1.69 -23.99
C LEU A 8 -13.69 1.10 -25.40
N ALA A 9 -12.96 1.73 -26.32
CA ALA A 9 -12.64 1.14 -27.60
C ALA A 9 -11.45 0.17 -27.43
N LEU A 10 -11.72 -1.14 -27.46
CA LEU A 10 -10.71 -2.16 -27.30
C LEU A 10 -10.15 -2.58 -28.67
N PRO A 11 -8.82 -2.73 -28.82
CA PRO A 11 -8.26 -3.39 -29.99
C PRO A 11 -8.84 -4.81 -30.14
N GLU A 12 -9.24 -5.18 -31.36
CA GLU A 12 -9.91 -6.45 -31.63
C GLU A 12 -9.13 -7.67 -31.08
N ALA A 13 -7.80 -7.66 -31.24
CA ALA A 13 -6.93 -8.71 -30.72
C ALA A 13 -7.00 -8.86 -29.18
N LEU A 14 -7.15 -7.75 -28.45
CA LEU A 14 -7.30 -7.77 -26.99
C LEU A 14 -8.68 -8.32 -26.60
N TYR A 15 -9.74 -7.87 -27.28
CA TYR A 15 -11.10 -8.34 -27.05
C TYR A 15 -11.21 -9.86 -27.24
N GLN A 16 -10.69 -10.38 -28.35
CA GLN A 16 -10.72 -11.82 -28.64
C GLN A 16 -9.97 -12.65 -27.59
N ARG A 17 -8.81 -12.16 -27.12
CA ARG A 17 -8.05 -12.82 -26.05
C ARG A 17 -8.84 -12.88 -24.74
N LEU A 18 -9.45 -11.77 -24.32
CA LEU A 18 -10.26 -11.71 -23.10
C LEU A 18 -11.51 -12.61 -23.19
N ARG A 19 -12.17 -12.63 -24.36
CA ARG A 19 -13.30 -13.51 -24.64
C ARG A 19 -12.90 -14.99 -24.60
N GLY A 20 -11.73 -15.34 -25.14
CA GLY A 20 -11.17 -16.69 -25.05
C GLY A 20 -10.98 -17.14 -23.60
N THR A 21 -10.37 -16.29 -22.77
CA THR A 21 -10.23 -16.55 -21.32
C THR A 21 -11.58 -16.74 -20.64
N ALA A 22 -12.55 -15.87 -20.89
CA ALA A 22 -13.89 -15.94 -20.31
C ALA A 22 -14.60 -17.26 -20.63
N LEU A 23 -14.51 -17.72 -21.87
CA LEU A 23 -15.06 -19.02 -22.29
C LEU A 23 -14.35 -20.18 -21.59
N ALA A 24 -13.01 -20.14 -21.51
CA ALA A 24 -12.21 -21.18 -20.88
C ALA A 24 -12.45 -21.29 -19.37
N THR A 25 -12.65 -20.16 -18.68
CA THR A 25 -12.89 -20.11 -17.23
C THR A 25 -14.38 -20.19 -16.86
N ARG A 26 -15.29 -20.20 -17.86
CA ARG A 26 -16.74 -20.12 -17.67
C ARG A 26 -17.18 -18.91 -16.83
N GLN A 27 -16.54 -17.78 -17.06
CA GLN A 27 -16.85 -16.52 -16.39
C GLN A 27 -17.43 -15.51 -17.38
N PRO A 28 -18.27 -14.56 -16.94
CA PRO A 28 -18.69 -13.47 -17.81
C PRO A 28 -17.47 -12.64 -18.23
N LEU A 29 -17.49 -12.13 -19.47
CA LEU A 29 -16.41 -11.32 -20.02
C LEU A 29 -16.07 -10.12 -19.12
N GLU A 30 -17.09 -9.49 -18.56
CA GLU A 30 -16.94 -8.37 -17.62
C GLU A 30 -16.13 -8.76 -16.38
N ALA A 31 -16.34 -9.94 -15.78
CA ALA A 31 -15.55 -10.36 -14.62
C ALA A 31 -14.06 -10.55 -14.96
N VAL A 32 -13.77 -11.07 -16.16
CA VAL A 32 -12.38 -11.18 -16.64
C VAL A 32 -11.77 -9.80 -16.90
N MET A 33 -12.54 -8.88 -17.49
CA MET A 33 -12.12 -7.50 -17.73
C MET A 33 -11.85 -6.75 -16.42
N LEU A 34 -12.78 -6.81 -15.47
CA LEU A 34 -12.63 -6.20 -14.15
C LEU A 34 -11.39 -6.76 -13.43
N ARG A 35 -11.16 -8.07 -13.48
CA ARG A 35 -9.95 -8.67 -12.90
C ARG A 35 -8.67 -8.16 -13.55
N ALA A 36 -8.63 -8.07 -14.88
CA ALA A 36 -7.47 -7.57 -15.61
C ALA A 36 -7.22 -6.08 -15.28
N LEU A 37 -8.28 -5.28 -15.18
CA LEU A 37 -8.20 -3.88 -14.77
C LEU A 37 -7.73 -3.76 -13.33
N SER A 38 -8.31 -4.48 -12.37
CA SER A 38 -7.86 -4.47 -10.97
C SER A 38 -6.38 -4.82 -10.81
N LEU A 39 -5.87 -5.80 -11.58
CA LEU A 39 -4.44 -6.15 -11.56
C LEU A 39 -3.53 -5.09 -12.20
N GLY A 40 -4.06 -4.34 -13.17
CA GLY A 40 -3.35 -3.26 -13.86
C GLY A 40 -3.56 -1.88 -13.25
N SER A 41 -4.42 -1.76 -12.23
CA SER A 41 -4.73 -0.51 -11.54
C SER A 41 -3.64 -0.14 -10.52
N PRO A 42 -3.57 1.15 -10.14
CA PRO A 42 -2.76 1.56 -8.99
C PRO A 42 -3.09 0.73 -7.73
N PRO A 43 -2.11 0.50 -6.84
CA PRO A 43 -2.36 -0.15 -5.56
C PRO A 43 -3.42 0.63 -4.78
N ALA A 44 -4.36 -0.10 -4.19
CA ALA A 44 -5.42 0.48 -3.39
C ALA A 44 -4.89 0.84 -2.00
N TRP A 45 -5.26 2.02 -1.49
CA TRP A 45 -4.90 2.48 -0.15
C TRP A 45 -6.02 2.24 0.88
N ASP A 46 -7.22 1.89 0.43
CA ASP A 46 -8.41 1.72 1.26
C ASP A 46 -8.46 0.36 1.99
N ASP A 47 -7.61 -0.59 1.61
CA ASP A 47 -7.35 -1.83 2.35
C ASP A 47 -6.59 -1.60 3.67
N ALA A 48 -5.98 -0.42 3.86
CA ALA A 48 -5.29 -0.08 5.10
C ALA A 48 -6.27 0.31 6.22
N PRO A 49 -5.87 0.21 7.51
CA PRO A 49 -6.66 0.70 8.62
C PRO A 49 -7.10 2.17 8.42
N PRO A 50 -8.36 2.53 8.74
CA PRO A 50 -8.92 3.86 8.48
C PRO A 50 -8.05 5.02 8.94
N GLU A 51 -7.35 4.86 10.06
CA GLU A 51 -6.43 5.85 10.63
C GLU A 51 -5.25 6.19 9.71
N PHE A 52 -4.87 5.32 8.78
CA PHE A 52 -3.75 5.52 7.86
C PHE A 52 -4.17 5.84 6.43
N GLN A 53 -5.45 5.66 6.08
CA GLN A 53 -5.94 5.80 4.71
C GLN A 53 -5.68 7.18 4.11
N VAL A 54 -5.87 8.25 4.90
CA VAL A 54 -5.63 9.63 4.45
C VAL A 54 -4.16 9.86 4.12
N ASP A 55 -3.26 9.36 4.96
CA ASP A 55 -1.82 9.45 4.74
C ASP A 55 -1.40 8.72 3.47
N LEU A 56 -1.94 7.51 3.24
CA LEU A 56 -1.63 6.70 2.06
C LEU A 56 -2.24 7.27 0.77
N ALA A 57 -3.48 7.78 0.82
CA ALA A 57 -4.14 8.42 -0.32
C ALA A 57 -3.35 9.63 -0.84
N CYS A 58 -2.63 10.34 0.03
CA CYS A 58 -1.75 11.44 -0.38
C CYS A 58 -0.61 10.99 -1.30
N LEU A 59 -0.11 9.76 -1.16
CA LEU A 59 1.02 9.25 -1.95
C LEU A 59 0.67 9.09 -3.44
N ASP A 60 -0.58 8.80 -3.78
CA ASP A 60 -1.02 8.60 -5.17
C ASP A 60 -0.75 9.84 -6.04
N ARG A 61 -0.77 11.03 -5.42
CA ARG A 61 -0.56 12.33 -6.08
C ARG A 61 0.91 12.75 -6.12
N MET A 62 1.81 12.01 -5.48
CA MET A 62 3.23 12.35 -5.43
C MET A 62 3.95 11.95 -6.71
N ASP A 63 5.00 12.70 -7.06
CA ASP A 63 5.90 12.34 -8.15
C ASP A 63 6.83 11.16 -7.75
N ASP A 64 7.49 10.59 -8.75
CA ASP A 64 8.36 9.42 -8.54
C ASP A 64 9.54 9.74 -7.62
N GLN A 65 10.08 10.96 -7.67
CA GLN A 65 11.22 11.35 -6.83
C GLN A 65 10.83 11.33 -5.35
N ALA A 66 9.70 11.92 -5.01
CA ALA A 66 9.20 11.99 -3.65
C ALA A 66 8.78 10.60 -3.14
N LEU A 67 8.20 9.75 -3.99
CA LEU A 67 7.93 8.35 -3.66
C LEU A 67 9.22 7.56 -3.41
N TRP A 68 10.28 7.80 -4.17
CA TRP A 68 11.58 7.17 -3.94
C TRP A 68 12.20 7.58 -2.60
N GLN A 69 12.07 8.85 -2.20
CA GLN A 69 12.52 9.30 -0.88
C GLN A 69 11.79 8.57 0.24
N ILE A 70 10.47 8.39 0.12
CA ILE A 70 9.70 7.61 1.10
C ILE A 70 10.15 6.16 1.08
N ALA A 71 10.16 5.49 -0.08
CA ALA A 71 10.48 4.07 -0.20
C ALA A 71 11.88 3.73 0.34
N LYS A 72 12.85 4.64 0.19
CA LYS A 72 14.23 4.48 0.67
C LYS A 72 14.49 5.12 2.04
N SER A 73 13.50 5.72 2.68
CA SER A 73 13.68 6.34 4.00
C SER A 73 14.01 5.28 5.05
N HIS A 74 14.80 5.65 6.06
CA HIS A 74 15.12 4.82 7.22
C HIS A 74 14.80 5.59 8.49
N ARG A 75 14.41 4.86 9.53
CA ARG A 75 14.28 5.43 10.88
C ARG A 75 15.66 5.67 11.46
N SER A 76 15.75 6.65 12.37
CA SER A 76 17.00 6.89 13.07
C SER A 76 17.30 5.75 14.03
N GLU A 77 18.59 5.48 14.25
CA GLU A 77 19.03 4.47 15.21
C GLU A 77 18.55 4.78 16.64
N ALA A 78 18.45 6.07 16.98
CA ALA A 78 17.95 6.53 18.27
C ALA A 78 16.46 6.18 18.49
N GLU A 79 15.62 6.35 17.47
CA GLU A 79 14.19 5.98 17.55
C GLU A 79 14.02 4.47 17.70
N LEU A 80 14.80 3.68 16.96
CA LEU A 80 14.76 2.22 17.05
C LEU A 80 15.22 1.74 18.44
N ALA A 81 16.34 2.26 18.93
CA ALA A 81 16.85 1.92 20.26
C ALA A 81 15.86 2.28 21.38
N ARG A 82 15.22 3.46 21.29
CA ARG A 82 14.20 3.89 22.26
C ARG A 82 12.96 2.99 22.21
N TYR A 83 12.54 2.62 21.00
CA TYR A 83 11.40 1.73 20.82
C TYR A 83 11.66 0.35 21.41
N ASP A 84 12.85 -0.22 21.17
CA ASP A 84 13.26 -1.52 21.72
C ASP A 84 13.38 -1.49 23.26
N GLU A 85 13.93 -0.41 23.83
CA GLU A 85 13.99 -0.20 25.29
C GLU A 85 12.58 -0.20 25.91
N LEU A 86 11.64 0.52 25.32
CA LEU A 86 10.26 0.60 25.82
C LEU A 86 9.52 -0.74 25.65
N LEU A 87 9.80 -1.50 24.59
CA LEU A 87 9.26 -2.85 24.42
C LEU A 87 9.77 -3.79 25.53
N ASP A 88 11.08 -3.79 25.81
CA ASP A 88 11.67 -4.61 26.88
C ASP A 88 11.05 -4.27 28.24
N ARG A 89 10.99 -2.97 28.59
CA ARG A 89 10.33 -2.49 29.82
C ARG A 89 8.85 -2.85 29.88
N ASN A 90 8.15 -2.91 28.75
CA ASN A 90 6.75 -3.36 28.68
C ASN A 90 6.63 -4.83 29.09
N THR A 91 7.49 -5.70 28.55
CA THR A 91 7.48 -7.14 28.89
C THR A 91 7.75 -7.39 30.37
N GLN A 92 8.53 -6.53 31.00
CA GLN A 92 8.86 -6.59 32.42
C GLN A 92 7.80 -5.92 33.31
N GLY A 93 6.77 -5.30 32.73
CA GLY A 93 5.72 -4.58 33.46
C GLY A 93 6.20 -3.28 34.13
N LEU A 94 7.33 -2.73 33.69
CA LEU A 94 8.00 -1.59 34.33
C LEU A 94 7.65 -0.23 33.71
N LEU A 95 6.73 -0.20 32.73
CA LEU A 95 6.36 1.05 32.08
C LEU A 95 5.62 1.99 33.05
N THR A 96 6.10 3.22 33.10
CA THR A 96 5.35 4.33 33.67
C THR A 96 4.15 4.70 32.78
N PRO A 97 3.15 5.42 33.30
CA PRO A 97 2.05 5.92 32.47
C PRO A 97 2.51 6.76 31.27
N ALA A 98 3.55 7.59 31.45
CA ALA A 98 4.11 8.41 30.38
C ALA A 98 4.79 7.55 29.31
N GLU A 99 5.56 6.54 29.72
CA GLU A 99 6.24 5.61 28.79
C GLU A 99 5.24 4.73 28.02
N ARG A 100 4.08 4.39 28.60
CA ARG A 100 3.01 3.70 27.87
C ARG A 100 2.47 4.53 26.70
N ILE A 101 2.20 5.81 26.95
CA ILE A 101 1.75 6.74 25.91
C ILE A 101 2.84 6.92 24.84
N GLU A 102 4.10 7.03 25.26
CA GLU A 102 5.25 7.11 24.34
C GLU A 102 5.35 5.86 23.45
N LEU A 103 5.21 4.66 24.04
CA LEU A 103 5.27 3.40 23.31
C LEU A 103 4.11 3.26 22.31
N GLU A 104 2.88 3.63 22.69
CA GLU A 104 1.72 3.63 21.79
C GLU A 104 1.93 4.56 20.60
N ARG A 105 2.48 5.76 20.83
CA ARG A 105 2.84 6.70 19.77
C ARG A 105 3.89 6.11 18.83
N LEU A 106 4.97 5.54 19.37
CA LEU A 106 6.05 4.95 18.57
C LEU A 106 5.57 3.75 17.72
N ARG A 107 4.66 2.93 18.26
CA ARG A 107 3.98 1.86 17.52
C ARG A 107 3.21 2.42 16.33
N HIS A 108 2.33 3.37 16.58
CA HIS A 108 1.52 3.99 15.55
C HIS A 108 2.37 4.62 14.44
N GLU A 109 3.42 5.35 14.80
CA GLU A 109 4.37 5.91 13.84
C GLU A 109 5.12 4.82 13.06
N SER A 110 5.36 3.66 13.68
CA SER A 110 6.06 2.52 13.05
C SER A 110 5.23 1.86 11.99
N ASP A 111 3.96 1.65 12.32
CA ASP A 111 2.98 1.07 11.42
C ASP A 111 2.77 2.01 10.23
N LEU A 112 2.54 3.31 10.48
CA LEU A 112 2.40 4.31 9.42
C LEU A 112 3.66 4.40 8.55
N PHE A 113 4.85 4.43 9.13
CA PHE A 113 6.10 4.48 8.39
C PHE A 113 6.26 3.28 7.45
N THR A 114 5.99 2.08 7.97
CA THR A 114 6.06 0.82 7.20
C THR A 114 5.04 0.80 6.08
N LEU A 115 3.79 1.20 6.35
CA LEU A 115 2.73 1.27 5.36
C LEU A 115 3.05 2.27 4.25
N ARG A 116 3.53 3.48 4.60
CA ARG A 116 3.93 4.49 3.61
C ARG A 116 5.05 3.99 2.71
N LYS A 117 6.05 3.29 3.27
CA LYS A 117 7.14 2.69 2.50
C LYS A 117 6.64 1.62 1.53
N ALA A 118 5.81 0.70 2.03
CA ALA A 118 5.25 -0.37 1.23
C ALA A 118 4.37 0.17 0.09
N HIS A 119 3.52 1.16 0.38
CA HIS A 119 2.64 1.79 -0.61
C HIS A 119 3.42 2.60 -1.65
N ALA A 120 4.42 3.37 -1.22
CA ALA A 120 5.30 4.09 -2.14
C ALA A 120 6.05 3.13 -3.08
N ALA A 121 6.58 2.04 -2.55
CA ALA A 121 7.22 0.99 -3.36
C ALA A 121 6.23 0.33 -4.33
N ALA A 122 4.99 0.08 -3.92
CA ALA A 122 3.95 -0.48 -4.78
C ALA A 122 3.57 0.47 -5.92
N LEU A 123 3.39 1.76 -5.63
CA LEU A 123 3.12 2.79 -6.64
C LEU A 123 4.27 2.88 -7.65
N LEU A 124 5.52 2.92 -7.18
CA LEU A 124 6.69 2.94 -8.06
C LEU A 124 6.77 1.70 -8.95
N ARG A 125 6.52 0.50 -8.42
CA ARG A 125 6.45 -0.73 -9.23
C ARG A 125 5.36 -0.67 -10.29
N TRP A 126 4.17 -0.19 -9.92
CA TRP A 126 3.06 0.00 -10.84
C TRP A 126 3.40 1.00 -11.95
N ARG A 127 4.14 2.06 -11.64
CA ARG A 127 4.67 3.05 -12.60
C ARG A 127 5.85 2.53 -13.46
N GLY A 128 6.24 1.26 -13.29
CA GLY A 128 7.26 0.61 -14.11
C GLY A 128 8.69 0.68 -13.55
N HIS A 129 8.88 1.13 -12.31
CA HIS A 129 10.19 1.17 -11.68
C HIS A 129 10.60 -0.17 -11.07
N ALA A 130 11.89 -0.50 -11.18
CA ALA A 130 12.47 -1.67 -10.51
C ALA A 130 12.76 -1.35 -9.04
N VAL A 131 11.78 -1.61 -8.17
CA VAL A 131 11.91 -1.42 -6.72
C VAL A 131 12.20 -2.77 -6.05
N ALA A 132 13.29 -2.87 -5.29
CA ALA A 132 13.53 -4.00 -4.42
C ALA A 132 12.42 -4.07 -3.35
N SER A 133 11.92 -5.27 -3.05
CA SER A 133 10.99 -5.42 -1.92
C SER A 133 11.73 -5.03 -0.63
N PRO A 134 11.10 -4.27 0.28
CA PRO A 134 11.68 -3.95 1.59
C PRO A 134 11.93 -5.21 2.41
#